data_AF-A0A965UQB3-F1
#
_entry.id   AF-A0A965UQB3-F1
#
_cell.length_a   1.000
_cell.length_b   1.000
_cell.length_c   1.000
_cell.angle_alpha   90.00
_cell.angle_beta   90.00
_cell.angle_gamma   90.00
#
_symmetry.space_group_name_H-M   'P 1'
#
loop_
_entity.id
_entity.type
_entity.pdbx_description
1 polymer ?
#
loop_
_entity_poly.entity_id
_entity_poly.type
_entity_poly.pdbx_seq_one_letter_code
_entity_poly.pdbx_strand_id
1 'polypeptide(L)'
;MKPQRQKSKQKDVAYKITTAATSEPITRAEAKNWLKLGSDTTDDTLVDTLITAARVWVENHCAISLLPQTVLETWDALPKDGTLTLSVAPLRSVSAVTYLDTAGVTQTIPVTVYDVDSVSMPARIVRAYGQTWPDTEESINRASAIYTVGYDNASAVPAPIKTAMLLTIADMYDNRTDYVKKMPTAAEYLLQAAGYRLFRFA
;
A
#
# COMPACT_ATOMS: atom_id res chain seq x y z
N MET A 1 -16.22 -37.64 -12.43
CA MET A 1 -16.56 -36.64 -11.40
C MET A 1 -15.26 -36.26 -10.70
N LYS A 2 -14.59 -35.18 -11.15
CA LYS A 2 -13.29 -34.77 -10.60
C LYS A 2 -13.52 -33.92 -9.34
N PRO A 3 -12.84 -34.17 -8.21
CA PRO A 3 -13.04 -33.39 -7.00
C PRO A 3 -12.47 -31.98 -7.20
N GLN A 4 -13.33 -30.97 -7.02
CA GLN A 4 -12.92 -29.57 -7.01
C GLN A 4 -12.08 -29.32 -5.76
N ARG A 5 -10.80 -29.02 -5.98
CA ARG A 5 -9.85 -28.54 -4.98
C ARG A 5 -10.43 -27.24 -4.41
N GLN A 6 -10.91 -27.26 -3.17
CA GLN A 6 -11.35 -26.05 -2.47
C GLN A 6 -10.17 -25.08 -2.42
N LYS A 7 -10.18 -24.06 -3.28
CA LYS A 7 -9.28 -22.92 -3.19
C LYS A 7 -9.62 -22.23 -1.87
N SER A 8 -8.71 -22.29 -0.91
CA SER A 8 -8.80 -21.54 0.34
C SER A 8 -8.94 -20.06 -0.02
N LYS A 9 -10.15 -19.50 0.12
CA LYS A 9 -10.39 -18.06 0.00
C LYS A 9 -9.39 -17.37 0.92
N GLN A 10 -8.51 -16.56 0.35
CA GLN A 10 -7.55 -15.75 1.08
C GLN A 10 -8.36 -14.88 2.06
N LYS A 11 -8.26 -15.22 3.36
CA LYS A 11 -9.01 -14.61 4.46
C LYS A 11 -8.90 -13.09 4.39
N ASP A 12 -10.00 -12.41 4.69
CA ASP A 12 -10.11 -10.95 4.80
C ASP A 12 -8.96 -10.40 5.65
N VAL A 13 -7.96 -9.80 5.01
CA VAL A 13 -6.84 -9.18 5.69
C VAL A 13 -7.26 -7.76 6.07
N ALA A 14 -7.36 -7.49 7.37
CA ALA A 14 -7.73 -6.19 7.89
C ALA A 14 -6.46 -5.39 8.21
N TYR A 15 -6.23 -4.30 7.49
CA TYR A 15 -5.19 -3.34 7.83
C TYR A 15 -5.80 -1.96 8.05
N LYS A 16 -5.14 -1.19 8.92
CA LYS A 16 -5.48 0.19 9.24
C LYS A 16 -4.23 1.05 9.11
N ILE A 17 -4.35 2.15 8.38
CA ILE A 17 -3.33 3.20 8.38
C ILE A 17 -3.43 3.92 9.73
N THR A 18 -2.40 3.78 10.57
CA THR A 18 -2.32 4.41 11.90
C THR A 18 -1.69 5.80 11.83
N THR A 19 -0.83 6.03 10.85
CA THR A 19 -0.25 7.35 10.58
C THR A 19 -0.29 7.59 9.08
N ALA A 20 -1.09 8.58 8.67
CA ALA A 20 -1.23 8.98 7.27
C ALA A 20 -0.03 9.82 6.81
N ALA A 21 0.15 9.90 5.50
CA ALA A 21 1.15 10.77 4.90
C ALA A 21 0.77 12.23 5.14
N THR A 22 1.75 13.06 5.49
CA THR A 22 1.57 14.49 5.81
C THR A 22 1.89 15.43 4.64
N SER A 23 2.28 14.87 3.49
CA SER A 23 2.66 15.61 2.29
C SER A 23 2.08 14.95 1.04
N GLU A 24 2.25 15.60 -0.10
CA GLU A 24 1.88 15.08 -1.42
C GLU A 24 3.13 14.78 -2.26
N PRO A 25 3.08 13.77 -3.15
CA PRO A 25 4.22 13.41 -4.00
C PRO A 25 4.48 14.43 -5.12
N ILE A 26 3.50 15.29 -5.40
CA ILE A 26 3.54 16.38 -6.38
C ILE A 26 3.18 17.66 -5.65
N THR A 27 3.96 18.70 -5.86
CA THR A 27 3.69 20.05 -5.34
C THR A 27 2.65 20.77 -6.18
N ARG A 28 1.94 21.72 -5.57
CA ARG A 28 0.99 22.58 -6.29
C ARG A 28 1.66 23.30 -7.47
N ALA A 29 2.89 23.78 -7.29
CA ALA A 29 3.64 24.48 -8.33
C ALA A 29 3.92 23.57 -9.54
N GLU A 30 4.31 22.31 -9.31
CA GLU A 30 4.50 21.32 -10.38
C GLU A 30 3.20 21.04 -11.13
N ALA A 31 2.09 20.85 -10.41
CA ALA A 31 0.78 20.62 -11.01
C ALA A 31 0.30 21.83 -11.84
N LYS A 32 0.43 23.06 -11.31
CA LYS A 32 0.07 24.29 -12.04
C LYS A 32 0.90 24.47 -13.30
N ASN A 33 2.20 24.19 -13.24
CA ASN A 33 3.07 24.25 -14.40
C ASN A 33 2.64 23.23 -15.48
N TRP A 34 2.26 22.02 -15.08
CA TRP A 34 1.74 21.00 -15.99
C TRP A 34 0.42 21.42 -16.67
N LEU A 35 -0.50 21.99 -15.89
CA LEU A 35 -1.78 22.52 -16.37
C LEU A 35 -1.66 23.85 -17.13
N LYS A 36 -0.45 24.43 -17.22
CA LYS A 36 -0.20 25.77 -17.78
C LYS A 36 -1.02 26.88 -17.11
N LEU A 37 -1.27 26.74 -15.81
CA LEU A 37 -1.91 27.77 -15.00
C LEU A 37 -0.92 28.86 -14.63
N GLY A 38 -1.42 30.10 -14.49
CA GLY A 38 -0.63 31.26 -14.10
C GLY A 38 -0.21 31.24 -12.62
N SER A 39 0.33 32.37 -12.16
CA SER A 39 0.70 32.57 -10.75
C SER A 39 -0.48 32.99 -9.86
N ASP A 40 -1.69 33.04 -10.40
CA ASP A 40 -2.91 33.41 -9.67
C ASP A 40 -3.36 32.29 -8.73
N THR A 41 -4.07 32.63 -7.66
CA THR A 41 -4.43 31.68 -6.60
C THR A 41 -5.86 31.13 -6.73
N THR A 42 -6.59 31.51 -7.77
CA THR A 42 -8.00 31.18 -7.98
C THR A 42 -8.27 29.67 -7.93
N ASP A 43 -7.39 28.89 -8.55
CA ASP A 43 -7.55 27.45 -8.70
C ASP A 43 -6.72 26.63 -7.69
N ASP A 44 -6.02 27.29 -6.76
CA ASP A 44 -5.08 26.61 -5.86
C ASP A 44 -5.76 25.50 -5.03
N THR A 45 -6.93 25.79 -4.46
CA THR A 45 -7.71 24.82 -3.68
C THR A 45 -8.21 23.65 -4.54
N LEU A 46 -8.58 23.92 -5.79
CA LEU A 46 -9.01 22.90 -6.73
C LEU A 46 -7.83 21.98 -7.08
N VAL A 47 -6.67 22.57 -7.41
CA VAL A 47 -5.45 21.81 -7.74
C VAL A 47 -5.02 20.92 -6.57
N ASP A 48 -5.04 21.40 -5.33
CA ASP A 48 -4.72 20.59 -4.16
C ASP A 48 -5.66 19.38 -4.01
N THR A 49 -6.96 19.60 -4.26
CA THR A 49 -7.98 18.54 -4.23
C THR A 49 -7.71 17.50 -5.31
N LEU A 50 -7.35 17.94 -6.53
CA LEU A 50 -7.02 17.05 -7.64
C LEU A 50 -5.73 16.25 -7.41
N ILE A 51 -4.70 16.85 -6.80
CA ILE A 51 -3.48 16.14 -6.41
C ILE A 51 -3.81 15.00 -5.44
N THR A 52 -4.62 15.28 -4.43
CA THR A 52 -5.06 14.29 -3.44
C THR A 52 -5.85 13.15 -4.11
N ALA A 53 -6.80 13.50 -4.98
CA ALA A 53 -7.62 12.53 -5.70
C ALA A 53 -6.78 11.65 -6.64
N ALA A 54 -5.84 12.25 -7.37
CA ALA A 54 -4.92 11.53 -8.25
C ALA A 54 -4.03 10.56 -7.45
N ARG A 55 -3.48 10.98 -6.30
CA ARG A 55 -2.69 10.11 -5.42
C ARG A 55 -3.48 8.86 -5.04
N VAL A 56 -4.67 9.06 -4.47
CA VAL A 56 -5.55 7.96 -4.01
C VAL A 56 -5.87 7.00 -5.17
N TRP A 57 -6.08 7.53 -6.37
CA TRP A 57 -6.36 6.69 -7.53
C TRP A 57 -5.15 5.85 -7.95
N VAL A 58 -3.96 6.46 -8.02
CA VAL A 58 -2.72 5.76 -8.36
C VAL A 58 -2.35 4.70 -7.31
N GLU A 59 -2.46 5.04 -6.02
CA GLU A 59 -2.22 4.12 -4.91
C GLU A 59 -3.14 2.90 -4.98
N ASN A 60 -4.44 3.13 -5.20
CA ASN A 60 -5.41 2.04 -5.36
C ASN A 60 -5.17 1.20 -6.63
N HIS A 61 -4.78 1.84 -7.74
CA HIS A 61 -4.54 1.15 -9.01
C HIS A 61 -3.29 0.25 -8.93
N CYS A 62 -2.23 0.74 -8.30
CA CYS A 62 -0.96 0.01 -8.18
C CYS A 62 -0.91 -0.91 -6.95
N ALA A 63 -1.84 -0.73 -6.00
CA ALA A 63 -1.83 -1.32 -4.67
C ALA A 63 -0.54 -1.02 -3.89
N ILE A 64 -0.07 0.23 -3.99
CA ILE A 64 1.11 0.74 -3.28
C ILE A 64 0.76 2.02 -2.52
N SER A 65 1.54 2.36 -1.50
CA SER A 65 1.58 3.68 -0.88
C SER A 65 2.70 4.50 -1.51
N LEU A 66 2.45 5.76 -1.89
CA LEU A 66 3.47 6.60 -2.52
C LEU A 66 4.36 7.31 -1.51
N LEU A 67 3.85 7.58 -0.32
CA LEU A 67 4.57 8.31 0.73
C LEU A 67 4.61 7.51 2.04
N PRO A 68 5.52 7.88 2.97
CA PRO A 68 5.66 7.17 4.24
C PRO A 68 4.35 7.14 5.01
N GLN A 69 3.88 5.93 5.30
CA GLN A 69 2.69 5.68 6.12
C GLN A 69 2.98 4.54 7.09
N THR A 70 2.39 4.62 8.29
CA THR A 70 2.44 3.51 9.25
C THR A 70 1.15 2.72 9.14
N VAL A 71 1.29 1.41 8.95
CA VAL A 71 0.20 0.46 8.80
C VAL A 71 0.24 -0.51 9.97
N LEU A 72 -0.94 -0.74 10.56
CA LEU A 72 -1.23 -1.85 11.44
C LEU A 72 -2.01 -2.88 10.64
N GLU A 73 -1.45 -4.07 10.44
CA GLU A 73 -2.14 -5.19 9.81
C GLU A 73 -2.37 -6.29 10.82
N THR A 74 -3.58 -6.86 10.81
CA THR A 74 -4.00 -7.88 11.77
C THR A 74 -4.40 -9.17 11.06
N TRP A 75 -4.10 -10.30 11.71
CA TRP A 75 -4.45 -11.64 11.24
C TRP A 75 -5.14 -12.42 12.35
N ASP A 76 -6.12 -13.23 11.96
CA ASP A 76 -6.81 -14.17 12.84
C ASP A 76 -5.96 -15.34 13.30
N ALA A 77 -4.74 -15.51 12.78
CA ALA A 77 -3.85 -16.60 13.14
C ALA A 77 -2.44 -16.36 12.61
N LEU A 78 -1.43 -16.86 13.33
CA LEU A 78 -0.12 -17.10 12.74
C LEU A 78 -0.22 -18.32 11.81
N PRO A 79 0.22 -18.21 10.55
CA PRO A 79 -0.04 -19.24 9.56
C PRO A 79 0.95 -20.41 9.72
N LYS A 80 0.45 -21.63 9.53
CA LYS A 80 1.22 -22.87 9.74
C LYS A 80 2.36 -23.05 8.74
N ASP A 81 2.19 -22.52 7.53
CA ASP A 81 3.19 -22.50 6.46
C ASP A 81 4.35 -21.53 6.73
N GLY A 82 4.23 -20.71 7.78
CA GLY A 82 5.30 -19.82 8.23
C GLY A 82 5.36 -18.48 7.50
N THR A 83 4.42 -18.16 6.60
CA THR A 83 4.51 -16.94 5.76
C THR A 83 3.34 -15.99 6.00
N LEU A 84 3.63 -14.80 6.49
CA LEU A 84 2.71 -13.67 6.58
C LEU A 84 2.94 -12.74 5.39
N THR A 85 1.98 -12.64 4.47
CA THR A 85 2.04 -11.69 3.36
C THR A 85 1.46 -10.35 3.77
N LEU A 86 2.20 -9.26 3.55
CA LEU A 86 1.73 -7.91 3.84
C LEU A 86 0.89 -7.37 2.69
N SER A 87 -0.23 -6.74 3.02
CA SER A 87 -1.19 -6.24 2.02
C SER A 87 -0.78 -4.92 1.37
N VAL A 88 0.12 -4.17 2.00
CA VAL A 88 0.54 -2.82 1.57
C VAL A 88 2.03 -2.81 1.26
N ALA A 89 2.38 -2.19 0.13
CA ALA A 89 3.74 -2.08 -0.41
C ALA A 89 4.03 -0.64 -0.86
N PRO A 90 5.27 -0.25 -1.16
CA PRO A 90 6.52 -0.95 -0.85
C PRO A 90 6.78 -0.96 0.66
N LEU A 91 7.30 -2.08 1.18
CA LEU A 91 7.68 -2.18 2.59
C LEU A 91 9.00 -1.44 2.83
N ARG A 92 9.02 -0.59 3.85
CA ARG A 92 10.23 0.12 4.28
C ARG A 92 10.88 -0.55 5.48
N SER A 93 10.10 -0.78 6.52
CA SER A 93 10.59 -1.38 7.76
C SER A 93 9.44 -1.99 8.56
N VAL A 94 9.69 -3.11 9.22
CA VAL A 94 8.77 -3.67 10.21
C VAL A 94 9.18 -3.16 11.59
N SER A 95 8.26 -2.50 12.28
CA SER A 95 8.51 -1.92 13.61
C SER A 95 8.34 -2.96 14.70
N ALA A 96 7.25 -3.73 14.64
CA ALA A 96 6.99 -4.81 15.59
C ALA A 96 6.02 -5.83 14.98
N VAL A 97 6.22 -7.10 15.32
CA VAL A 97 5.24 -8.16 15.12
C VAL A 97 4.79 -8.61 16.50
N THR A 98 3.50 -8.55 16.77
CA THR A 98 2.91 -8.89 18.05
C THR A 98 1.89 -10.01 17.89
N TYR A 99 1.67 -10.74 18.98
CA TYR A 99 0.66 -11.76 19.06
C TYR A 99 0.03 -11.74 20.45
N LEU A 100 -1.16 -12.33 20.56
CA LEU A 100 -1.86 -12.49 21.81
C LEU A 100 -1.63 -13.92 22.32
N ASP A 101 -0.95 -14.04 23.47
CA ASP A 101 -0.58 -15.33 24.06
C ASP A 101 -1.81 -16.08 24.61
N THR A 102 -1.62 -17.33 25.05
CA THR A 102 -2.71 -18.16 25.59
C THR A 102 -3.36 -17.61 26.87
N ALA A 103 -2.75 -16.60 27.49
CA ALA A 103 -3.28 -15.90 28.68
C ALA A 103 -4.00 -14.59 28.31
N GLY A 104 -4.14 -14.28 27.02
CA GLY A 104 -4.82 -13.08 26.55
C GLY A 104 -3.93 -11.82 26.55
N VAL A 105 -2.62 -11.96 26.72
CA VAL A 105 -1.68 -10.84 26.83
C VAL A 105 -0.93 -10.63 25.51
N THR A 106 -0.84 -9.39 25.06
CA THR A 106 -0.07 -9.03 23.87
C THR A 106 1.43 -9.15 24.13
N GLN A 107 2.08 -10.03 23.39
CA GLN A 107 3.52 -10.26 23.39
C GLN A 107 4.12 -9.80 22.05
N THR A 108 5.42 -9.47 22.08
CA THR A 108 6.18 -9.15 20.85
C THR A 108 6.98 -10.37 20.42
N ILE A 109 6.89 -10.72 19.14
CA ILE A 109 7.71 -11.77 18.56
C ILE A 109 9.14 -11.23 18.43
N PRO A 110 10.17 -11.91 18.97
CA PRO A 110 11.56 -11.51 18.79
C PRO A 110 11.97 -11.54 17.32
N VAL A 111 12.82 -10.60 16.90
CA VAL A 111 13.38 -10.55 15.53
C VAL A 111 14.19 -11.78 15.14
N THR A 112 14.59 -12.63 16.09
CA THR A 112 15.28 -13.90 15.82
C THR A 112 14.34 -15.01 15.34
N VAL A 113 13.02 -14.82 15.49
CA VAL A 113 11.99 -15.82 15.15
C VAL A 113 11.48 -15.63 13.72
N TYR A 114 11.72 -14.47 13.10
CA TYR A 114 11.25 -14.16 11.76
C TYR A 114 12.28 -13.39 10.92
N ASP A 115 12.25 -13.63 9.62
CA ASP A 115 12.94 -12.87 8.60
C ASP A 115 11.95 -12.00 7.83
N VAL A 116 12.41 -10.84 7.38
CA VAL A 116 11.60 -9.90 6.58
C VAL A 116 12.13 -9.88 5.16
N ASP A 117 11.28 -10.24 4.20
CA ASP A 117 11.54 -10.07 2.78
C ASP A 117 10.88 -8.78 2.30
N SER A 118 11.69 -7.72 2.25
CA SER A 118 11.32 -6.40 1.73
C SER A 118 11.53 -6.24 0.23
N VAL A 119 12.10 -7.25 -0.44
CA VAL A 119 12.39 -7.22 -1.88
C VAL A 119 11.20 -7.71 -2.69
N SER A 120 10.53 -8.76 -2.19
CA SER A 120 9.31 -9.27 -2.81
C SER A 120 8.20 -8.22 -2.77
N MET A 121 7.41 -8.14 -3.85
CA MET A 121 6.21 -7.31 -3.93
C MET A 121 5.04 -8.23 -4.28
N PRO A 122 4.11 -8.53 -3.34
CA PRO A 122 4.01 -7.99 -1.97
C PRO A 122 5.11 -8.51 -1.02
N ALA A 123 5.45 -7.68 -0.03
CA ALA A 123 6.43 -8.03 0.99
C ALA A 123 5.89 -9.11 1.93
N ARG A 124 6.79 -9.87 2.55
CA ARG A 124 6.40 -10.98 3.44
C ARG A 124 7.29 -11.05 4.66
N ILE A 125 6.69 -11.46 5.77
CA ILE A 125 7.37 -11.84 7.00
C ILE A 125 7.33 -13.36 7.06
N VAL A 126 8.50 -13.98 7.07
CA VAL A 126 8.64 -15.44 7.04
C VAL A 126 9.25 -15.88 8.35
N ARG A 127 8.78 -17.00 8.88
CA ARG A 127 9.40 -17.63 10.04
C ARG A 127 10.85 -18.01 9.75
N ALA A 128 11.76 -17.64 10.63
CA ALA A 128 13.18 -17.93 10.48
C ALA A 128 13.43 -19.45 10.48
N TYR A 129 14.52 -19.86 9.82
CA TYR A 129 14.85 -21.28 9.70
C TYR A 129 15.02 -21.94 11.07
N GLY A 130 14.37 -23.08 11.28
CA GLY A 130 14.43 -23.84 12.53
C GLY A 130 13.62 -23.25 13.70
N GLN A 131 12.89 -22.15 13.49
CA GLN A 131 12.02 -21.55 14.49
C GLN A 131 10.57 -22.02 14.33
N THR A 132 9.77 -21.86 15.38
CA THR A 132 8.32 -22.08 15.40
C THR A 132 7.60 -20.81 15.83
N TRP A 133 6.40 -20.57 15.30
CA TRP A 133 5.57 -19.47 15.78
C TRP A 133 5.14 -19.76 17.23
N PRO A 134 5.05 -18.73 18.10
CA PRO A 134 4.50 -18.89 19.45
C PRO A 134 3.04 -19.34 19.43
N ASP A 135 2.61 -20.01 20.49
CA ASP A 135 1.21 -20.35 20.70
C ASP A 135 0.39 -19.10 21.02
N THR A 136 -0.79 -19.02 20.42
CA THR A 136 -1.70 -17.87 20.51
C THR A 136 -3.07 -18.29 21.04
N GLU A 137 -3.77 -17.44 21.78
CA GLU A 137 -5.18 -17.68 22.16
C GLU A 137 -6.06 -17.89 20.92
N GLU A 138 -7.17 -18.63 21.01
CA GLU A 138 -8.17 -18.74 19.94
C GLU A 138 -9.14 -17.56 19.92
N SER A 139 -8.67 -16.41 19.45
CA SER A 139 -9.46 -15.19 19.25
C SER A 139 -9.21 -14.54 17.87
N ILE A 140 -10.08 -13.59 17.48
CA ILE A 140 -9.94 -12.81 16.24
C ILE A 140 -8.81 -11.77 16.37
N ASN A 141 -8.15 -11.41 15.27
CA ASN A 141 -7.06 -10.41 15.24
C ASN A 141 -5.90 -10.66 16.23
N ARG A 142 -5.65 -11.93 16.59
CA ARG A 142 -4.65 -12.32 17.59
C ARG A 142 -3.19 -12.17 17.16
N ALA A 143 -2.90 -11.93 15.89
CA ALA A 143 -1.57 -11.58 15.41
C ALA A 143 -1.63 -10.22 14.73
N SER A 144 -0.60 -9.40 14.91
CA SER A 144 -0.54 -8.05 14.36
C SER A 144 0.87 -7.68 13.95
N ALA A 145 1.03 -6.83 12.94
CA ALA A 145 2.29 -6.23 12.58
C ALA A 145 2.11 -4.73 12.39
N ILE A 146 3.03 -3.96 12.97
CA ILE A 146 3.18 -2.53 12.72
C ILE A 146 4.38 -2.37 11.79
N TYR A 147 4.16 -1.76 10.63
CA TYR A 147 5.21 -1.54 9.66
C TYR A 147 5.02 -0.22 8.92
N THR A 148 6.12 0.28 8.37
CA THR A 148 6.16 1.51 7.58
C THR A 148 6.22 1.14 6.10
N VAL A 149 5.39 1.79 5.28
CA VAL A 149 5.31 1.62 3.83
C VAL A 149 5.54 2.92 3.09
N GLY A 150 5.80 2.82 1.79
CA GLY A 150 5.94 3.95 0.88
C GLY A 150 7.39 4.35 0.61
N TYR A 151 7.58 5.23 -0.37
CA TYR A 151 8.89 5.79 -0.70
C TYR A 151 9.35 6.78 0.37
N ASP A 152 10.66 6.99 0.51
CA ASP A 152 11.22 7.80 1.61
C ASP A 152 10.68 9.24 1.67
N ASN A 153 10.42 9.83 0.51
CA ASN A 153 9.91 11.19 0.35
C ASN A 153 9.37 11.40 -1.07
N ALA A 154 8.79 12.57 -1.33
CA ALA A 154 8.28 12.93 -2.65
C ALA A 154 9.32 12.78 -3.77
N SER A 155 10.61 13.07 -3.53
CA SER A 155 11.67 12.94 -4.53
C SER A 155 12.05 11.48 -4.84
N ALA A 156 11.83 10.57 -3.89
CA ALA A 156 12.06 9.13 -4.07
C ALA A 156 10.94 8.45 -4.87
N VAL A 157 9.79 9.10 -5.05
CA VAL A 157 8.70 8.57 -5.89
C VAL A 157 9.16 8.54 -7.36
N PRO A 158 9.13 7.37 -8.03
CA PRO A 158 9.56 7.23 -9.42
C PRO A 158 8.89 8.23 -10.37
N ALA A 159 9.68 8.79 -11.29
CA ALA A 159 9.20 9.75 -12.27
C ALA A 159 7.97 9.26 -13.08
N PRO A 160 7.89 7.98 -13.53
CA PRO A 160 6.71 7.49 -14.27
C PRO A 160 5.41 7.59 -13.46
N ILE A 161 5.48 7.35 -12.15
CA ILE A 161 4.32 7.48 -11.25
C ILE A 161 3.90 8.94 -11.14
N LYS A 162 4.86 9.85 -10.96
CA LYS A 162 4.56 11.29 -10.94
C LYS A 162 3.93 11.76 -12.25
N THR A 163 4.46 11.32 -13.39
CA THR A 163 3.88 11.66 -14.70
C THR A 163 2.46 11.09 -14.86
N ALA A 164 2.21 9.86 -14.42
CA ALA A 164 0.87 9.26 -14.42
C ALA A 164 -0.12 10.05 -13.56
N MET A 165 0.32 10.55 -12.40
CA MET A 165 -0.48 11.44 -11.56
C MET A 165 -0.74 12.79 -12.26
N LEU A 166 0.25 13.40 -12.89
CA LEU A 166 0.06 14.68 -13.62
C LEU A 166 -0.93 14.53 -14.79
N LEU A 167 -0.86 13.43 -15.54
CA LEU A 167 -1.81 13.11 -16.60
C LEU A 167 -3.23 12.93 -16.05
N THR A 168 -3.36 12.28 -14.89
CA THR A 168 -4.63 12.14 -14.17
C THR A 168 -5.18 13.50 -13.73
N ILE A 169 -4.32 14.36 -13.17
CA ILE A 169 -4.71 15.70 -12.70
C ILE A 169 -5.22 16.54 -13.88
N ALA A 170 -4.52 16.51 -15.01
CA ALA A 170 -4.94 17.20 -16.24
C ALA A 170 -6.32 16.75 -16.71
N ASP A 171 -6.53 15.43 -16.79
CA ASP A 171 -7.81 14.88 -17.18
C ASP A 171 -8.95 15.27 -16.23
N MET A 172 -8.72 15.22 -14.91
CA MET A 172 -9.72 15.63 -13.92
C MET A 172 -10.01 17.15 -13.94
N TYR A 173 -9.02 17.97 -14.27
CA TYR A 173 -9.18 19.42 -14.34
C TYR A 173 -10.02 19.84 -15.56
N ASP A 174 -9.73 19.25 -16.72
CA ASP A 174 -10.41 19.53 -17.99
C ASP A 174 -11.82 18.92 -18.03
N ASN A 175 -12.01 17.72 -17.45
CA ASN A 175 -13.27 16.98 -17.50
C ASN A 175 -13.99 16.96 -16.13
N ARG A 176 -14.82 17.97 -15.88
CA ARG A 176 -15.57 18.15 -14.60
C ARG A 176 -16.93 17.46 -14.54
N THR A 177 -17.36 16.85 -15.64
CA THR A 177 -18.64 16.13 -15.71
C THR A 177 -18.45 14.65 -15.42
N ASP A 178 -19.54 13.96 -15.11
CA ASP A 178 -19.50 12.51 -15.03
C ASP A 178 -19.33 11.91 -16.43
N TYR A 179 -18.43 10.95 -16.54
CA TYR A 179 -18.19 10.15 -17.73
C TYR A 179 -17.53 8.85 -17.29
N VAL A 180 -17.38 7.87 -18.19
CA VAL A 180 -16.71 6.61 -17.84
C VAL A 180 -15.25 6.87 -17.54
N LYS A 181 -14.93 7.06 -16.25
CA LYS A 181 -13.57 7.33 -15.77
C LYS A 181 -12.73 6.07 -15.90
N LYS A 182 -11.77 6.11 -16.80
CA LYS A 182 -10.66 5.17 -16.89
C LYS A 182 -9.37 5.94 -16.71
N MET A 183 -8.36 5.31 -16.14
CA MET A 183 -7.04 5.92 -16.07
C MET A 183 -6.60 6.32 -17.48
N PRO A 184 -6.07 7.55 -17.69
CA PRO A 184 -5.60 7.93 -19.00
C PRO A 184 -4.65 6.87 -19.54
N THR A 185 -4.84 6.43 -20.78
CA THR A 185 -4.12 5.26 -21.31
C THR A 185 -2.60 5.43 -21.20
N ALA A 186 -2.09 6.64 -21.39
CA ALA A 186 -0.67 6.95 -21.21
C ALA A 186 -0.22 6.77 -19.74
N ALA A 187 -1.05 7.17 -18.77
CA ALA A 187 -0.77 6.95 -17.35
C ALA A 187 -0.81 5.45 -17.00
N GLU A 188 -1.78 4.70 -17.51
CA GLU A 188 -1.88 3.25 -17.34
C GLU A 188 -0.65 2.54 -17.93
N TYR A 189 -0.23 2.91 -19.16
CA TYR A 189 0.98 2.35 -19.77
C TYR A 189 2.24 2.63 -18.95
N LEU A 190 2.40 3.85 -18.41
CA LEU A 190 3.56 4.18 -17.57
C LEU A 190 3.61 3.32 -16.30
N LEU A 191 2.47 3.07 -15.67
CA LEU A 191 2.40 2.25 -14.45
C LEU A 191 2.57 0.76 -14.74
N GLN A 192 2.02 0.27 -15.86
CA GLN A 192 2.12 -1.12 -16.25
C GLN A 192 3.52 -1.47 -16.80
N ALA A 193 4.07 -0.64 -17.70
CA ALA A 193 5.38 -0.89 -18.31
C ALA A 193 6.52 -0.84 -17.27
N ALA A 194 6.37 -0.02 -16.23
CA ALA A 194 7.35 0.08 -15.16
C ALA A 194 7.15 -0.95 -14.03
N GLY A 195 6.17 -1.86 -14.15
CA GLY A 195 5.99 -2.98 -13.23
C GLY A 195 5.48 -2.58 -11.83
N TYR A 196 4.91 -1.38 -11.67
CA TYR A 196 4.44 -0.89 -10.36
C TYR A 196 3.10 -1.48 -9.93
N ARG A 197 2.37 -2.13 -10.84
CA ARG A 197 1.10 -2.77 -10.54
C ARG A 197 1.33 -4.14 -9.91
N LEU A 198 0.95 -4.28 -8.64
CA LEU A 198 0.88 -5.59 -7.99
C LEU A 198 -0.26 -6.42 -8.57
N PHE A 199 0.08 -7.50 -9.27
CA PHE A 199 -0.89 -8.50 -9.66
C PHE A 199 -1.34 -9.28 -8.42
N ARG A 200 -2.50 -8.92 -7.87
CA ARG A 200 -3.22 -9.82 -6.96
C ARG A 200 -3.74 -10.99 -7.79
N PHE A 201 -2.98 -12.09 -7.85
CA PHE A 201 -3.43 -13.32 -8.46
C PHE A 201 -4.52 -13.93 -7.55
N ALA A 202 -5.77 -13.83 -7.98
CA ALA A 202 -6.92 -14.49 -7.36
C ALA A 202 -7.06 -15.95 -7.83
#